data_AF-A0A4Q0NY65-F1
#
_entry.id   AF-A0A4Q0NY65-F1
#
_cell.length_a   1.000
_cell.length_b   1.000
_cell.length_c   1.000
_cell.angle_alpha   90.00
_cell.angle_beta   90.00
_cell.angle_gamma   90.00
#
_symmetry.space_group_name_H-M   'P 1'
#
loop_
_entity.id
_entity.type
_entity.pdbx_description
1 polymer ?
#
loop_
_entity_poly.entity_id
_entity_poly.type
_entity_poly.pdbx_seq_one_letter_code
_entity_poly.pdbx_strand_id
1 'polypeptide(L)'
;MKNFKDNWEITRNWQLIYPLLGILLSLGCGYLIATRLDFFFESDTIQHTGYLVALTILITYLILKISLYCFRKLKNRWILEYRWQFIAVFMVFAITGSTAGKISSPVMNAIGLGGDSISGWVYWPLRILIIFPIYQVLLLIVAWIFGQYQFFYAFEKKMLSRMGLGFLFTR
;
A
#
# COMPACT_ATOMS: atom_id res chain seq x y z
N MET A 1 -0.88 -12.98 26.00
CA MET A 1 -0.96 -11.57 25.52
C MET A 1 0.24 -10.71 25.89
N LYS A 2 0.87 -10.84 27.08
CA LYS A 2 2.05 -10.02 27.46
C LYS A 2 3.18 -10.08 26.43
N ASN A 3 3.62 -11.30 26.08
CA ASN A 3 4.67 -11.54 25.07
C ASN A 3 4.40 -10.90 23.69
N PHE A 4 3.13 -10.77 23.27
CA PHE A 4 2.80 -10.16 21.98
C PHE A 4 2.93 -8.63 22.03
N LYS A 5 2.44 -8.01 23.12
CA LYS A 5 2.54 -6.56 23.30
C LYS A 5 4.00 -6.12 23.39
N ASP A 6 4.82 -6.86 24.11
CA ASP A 6 6.24 -6.56 24.26
C ASP A 6 7.00 -6.72 22.94
N ASN A 7 6.71 -7.77 22.17
CA ASN A 7 7.34 -8.02 20.87
C ASN A 7 7.04 -6.94 19.82
N TRP A 8 5.85 -6.34 19.88
CA TRP A 8 5.40 -5.28 18.97
C TRP A 8 5.50 -3.87 19.55
N GLU A 9 6.12 -3.73 20.72
CA GLU A 9 6.31 -2.46 21.43
C GLU A 9 4.99 -1.68 21.60
N ILE A 10 3.92 -2.41 21.96
CA ILE A 10 2.58 -1.88 22.15
C ILE A 10 2.50 -1.28 23.55
N THR A 11 2.59 0.05 23.61
CA THR A 11 2.51 0.83 24.85
C THR A 11 1.06 1.12 25.28
N ARG A 12 0.12 1.20 24.33
CA ARG A 12 -1.30 1.47 24.60
C ARG A 12 -2.21 0.48 23.89
N ASN A 13 -3.33 0.11 24.53
CA ASN A 13 -4.24 -0.90 24.00
C ASN A 13 -4.85 -0.55 22.63
N TRP A 14 -5.07 0.73 22.32
CA TRP A 14 -5.60 1.14 21.01
C TRP A 14 -4.65 0.79 19.84
N GLN A 15 -3.35 0.65 20.08
CA GLN A 15 -2.38 0.29 19.04
C GLN A 15 -2.55 -1.16 18.55
N LEU A 16 -3.27 -2.02 19.28
CA LEU A 16 -3.64 -3.36 18.82
C LEU A 16 -4.51 -3.35 17.56
N ILE A 17 -5.14 -2.21 17.24
CA ILE A 17 -5.92 -2.05 16.02
C ILE A 17 -5.06 -2.25 14.77
N TYR A 18 -3.79 -1.84 14.77
CA TYR A 18 -2.95 -1.91 13.57
C TYR A 18 -2.57 -3.35 13.19
N PRO A 19 -2.08 -4.22 14.11
CA PRO A 19 -1.90 -5.64 13.79
C PRO A 19 -3.18 -6.34 13.33
N LEU A 20 -4.31 -6.03 13.97
CA LEU A 20 -5.61 -6.61 13.62
C LEU A 20 -6.04 -6.16 12.21
N LEU A 21 -5.96 -4.87 11.91
CA LEU A 21 -6.23 -4.32 10.57
C LEU A 21 -5.26 -4.89 9.53
N GLY A 22 -3.98 -5.07 9.86
CA GLY A 22 -2.99 -5.65 8.96
C GLY A 22 -3.35 -7.08 8.56
N ILE A 23 -3.79 -7.91 9.51
CA ILE A 23 -4.24 -9.28 9.23
C ILE A 23 -5.53 -9.26 8.39
N LEU A 24 -6.54 -8.49 8.80
CA LEU A 24 -7.80 -8.39 8.06
C LEU A 24 -7.60 -7.91 6.62
N LEU A 25 -6.76 -6.88 6.43
CA LEU A 25 -6.43 -6.36 5.11
C LEU A 25 -5.68 -7.39 4.27
N SER A 26 -4.74 -8.13 4.87
CA SER A 26 -4.01 -9.20 4.17
C SER A 26 -4.93 -10.34 3.73
N LEU A 27 -5.92 -10.71 4.55
CA LEU A 27 -6.95 -11.68 4.21
C LEU A 27 -7.84 -11.18 3.07
N GLY A 28 -8.30 -9.92 3.15
CA GLY A 28 -9.09 -9.30 2.08
C GLY A 28 -8.33 -9.23 0.76
N CYS A 29 -7.05 -8.82 0.78
CA CYS A 29 -6.20 -8.84 -0.40
C CYS A 29 -5.95 -10.27 -0.92
N GLY A 30 -5.71 -11.23 -0.02
CA GLY A 30 -5.54 -12.63 -0.38
C GLY A 30 -6.75 -13.18 -1.12
N TYR A 31 -7.96 -12.88 -0.64
CA TYR A 31 -9.22 -13.26 -1.26
C TYR A 31 -9.43 -12.59 -2.62
N LEU A 32 -9.17 -11.29 -2.72
CA LEU A 32 -9.30 -10.54 -3.99
C LEU A 32 -8.32 -10.98 -5.08
N ILE A 33 -7.15 -11.48 -4.68
CA ILE A 33 -6.17 -12.05 -5.60
C ILE A 33 -6.57 -13.49 -5.95
N ALA A 34 -6.98 -14.30 -4.97
CA ALA A 34 -7.45 -15.66 -5.21
C ALA A 34 -8.59 -15.69 -6.23
N THR A 35 -9.62 -14.85 -6.03
CA THR A 35 -10.75 -14.70 -6.96
C THR A 35 -10.36 -14.21 -8.36
N ARG A 36 -9.26 -13.45 -8.51
CA ARG A 36 -8.74 -13.06 -9.84
C ARG A 36 -7.92 -14.15 -10.51
N LEU A 37 -7.29 -15.03 -9.73
CA LEU A 37 -6.51 -16.16 -10.22
C LEU A 37 -7.37 -17.40 -10.47
N ASP A 38 -8.60 -17.41 -9.96
CA ASP A 38 -9.59 -18.48 -10.10
C ASP A 38 -10.02 -18.78 -11.54
N PHE A 39 -9.57 -17.95 -12.50
CA PHE A 39 -9.82 -18.08 -13.94
C PHE A 39 -9.43 -19.44 -14.54
N PHE A 40 -8.58 -20.23 -13.86
CA PHE A 40 -8.05 -21.49 -14.40
C PHE A 40 -8.86 -22.74 -14.04
N PHE A 41 -9.87 -22.66 -13.16
CA PHE A 41 -10.59 -23.84 -12.66
C PHE A 41 -12.10 -23.78 -12.93
N GLU A 42 -12.54 -24.39 -14.04
CA GLU A 42 -13.94 -24.84 -14.20
C GLU A 42 -14.09 -26.20 -13.50
N SER A 43 -14.69 -26.22 -12.30
CA SER A 43 -14.96 -27.47 -11.54
C SER A 43 -16.27 -27.33 -10.74
N ASP A 44 -16.78 -28.46 -10.22
CA ASP A 44 -18.00 -28.51 -9.40
C ASP A 44 -17.98 -27.50 -8.23
N THR A 45 -19.17 -27.02 -7.84
CA THR A 45 -19.38 -25.92 -6.87
C THR A 45 -18.67 -26.11 -5.52
N ILE A 46 -18.60 -27.36 -5.04
CA ILE A 46 -17.96 -27.70 -3.75
C ILE A 46 -16.42 -27.72 -3.88
N GLN A 47 -15.89 -28.27 -4.97
CA GLN A 47 -14.45 -28.36 -5.21
C GLN A 47 -13.86 -26.97 -5.51
N HIS A 48 -14.57 -26.17 -6.29
CA HIS A 48 -14.23 -24.78 -6.58
C HIS A 48 -14.14 -23.93 -5.30
N THR A 49 -15.14 -24.03 -4.43
CA THR A 49 -15.14 -23.27 -3.15
C THR A 49 -14.00 -23.70 -2.23
N GLY A 50 -13.72 -25.01 -2.13
CA GLY A 50 -12.60 -25.53 -1.36
C GLY A 50 -11.24 -25.04 -1.88
N TYR A 51 -11.05 -25.05 -3.20
CA TYR A 51 -9.85 -24.52 -3.85
C TYR A 51 -9.66 -23.03 -3.56
N LEU A 52 -10.70 -22.21 -3.71
CA LEU A 52 -10.65 -20.76 -3.48
C LEU A 52 -10.23 -20.45 -2.04
N VAL A 53 -10.81 -21.14 -1.04
CA VAL A 53 -10.46 -20.95 0.38
C VAL A 53 -9.00 -21.33 0.62
N ALA A 54 -8.55 -22.47 0.11
CA ALA A 54 -7.16 -22.92 0.25
C ALA A 54 -6.18 -21.92 -0.41
N LEU A 55 -6.50 -21.45 -1.61
CA LEU A 55 -5.71 -20.47 -2.35
C LEU A 55 -5.65 -19.12 -1.60
N THR A 56 -6.76 -18.67 -1.03
CA THR A 56 -6.85 -17.45 -0.22
C THR A 56 -5.94 -17.52 1.01
N ILE A 57 -5.98 -18.65 1.73
CA ILE A 57 -5.12 -18.87 2.91
C ILE A 57 -3.64 -18.87 2.50
N LEU A 58 -3.30 -19.58 1.41
CA LEU A 58 -1.94 -19.65 0.89
C LEU A 58 -1.40 -18.27 0.49
N ILE A 59 -2.17 -17.50 -0.28
CA ILE A 59 -1.78 -16.15 -0.71
C ILE A 59 -1.64 -15.22 0.50
N THR A 60 -2.57 -15.28 1.44
CA THR A 60 -2.50 -14.46 2.67
C THR A 60 -1.23 -14.78 3.46
N TYR A 61 -0.90 -16.07 3.62
CA TYR A 61 0.33 -16.49 4.29
C TYR A 61 1.58 -15.94 3.58
N LEU A 62 1.62 -16.00 2.24
CA LEU A 62 2.72 -15.43 1.46
C LEU A 62 2.83 -13.91 1.66
N ILE A 63 1.72 -13.18 1.61
CA ILE A 63 1.69 -11.72 1.83
C ILE A 63 2.25 -11.38 3.22
N LEU A 64 1.81 -12.08 4.27
CA LEU A 64 2.30 -11.85 5.63
C LEU A 64 3.81 -12.14 5.74
N LYS A 65 4.28 -13.25 5.14
CA LYS A 65 5.70 -13.61 5.16
C LYS A 65 6.57 -12.56 4.45
N ILE A 66 6.13 -12.07 3.30
CA ILE A 66 6.79 -10.99 2.55
C ILE A 66 6.78 -9.70 3.36
N SER A 67 5.64 -9.34 3.95
CA SER A 67 5.51 -8.13 4.79
C SER A 67 6.48 -8.16 5.98
N LEU A 68 6.57 -9.28 6.69
CA LEU A 68 7.52 -9.45 7.80
C LEU A 68 8.98 -9.45 7.35
N TYR A 69 9.28 -9.99 6.16
CA TYR A 69 10.61 -9.89 5.57
C TYR A 69 10.98 -8.43 5.28
N CYS A 70 10.09 -7.68 4.62
CA CYS A 70 10.26 -6.27 4.33
C CYS A 70 10.42 -5.45 5.61
N PHE A 71 9.62 -5.72 6.63
CA PHE A 71 9.74 -5.11 7.95
C PHE A 71 11.17 -5.23 8.50
N ARG A 72 11.75 -6.43 8.48
CA ARG A 72 13.12 -6.66 8.99
C ARG A 72 14.17 -5.88 8.21
N LYS A 73 14.02 -5.75 6.89
CA LYS A 73 14.95 -5.01 6.02
C LYS A 73 14.79 -3.49 6.16
N LEU A 74 13.56 -3.01 6.30
CA LEU A 74 13.22 -1.59 6.37
C LEU A 74 13.42 -1.03 7.78
N LYS A 75 13.38 -1.86 8.83
CA LYS A 75 13.63 -1.44 10.21
C LYS A 75 14.91 -0.61 10.37
N ASN A 76 15.97 -0.96 9.65
CA ASN A 76 17.25 -0.24 9.74
C ASN A 76 17.32 1.02 8.86
N ARG A 77 16.36 1.21 7.93
CA ARG A 77 16.34 2.34 6.99
C ARG A 77 15.32 3.40 7.34
N TRP A 78 14.25 3.01 8.04
CA TRP A 78 13.14 3.88 8.43
C TRP A 78 13.23 4.18 9.92
N ILE A 79 13.25 5.48 10.24
CA ILE A 79 13.30 5.97 11.62
C ILE A 79 11.86 5.98 12.13
N LEU A 80 11.44 4.87 12.74
CA LEU A 80 10.13 4.71 13.38
C LEU A 80 10.34 4.38 14.85
N GLU A 81 9.55 4.98 15.73
CA GLU A 81 9.67 4.83 17.19
C GLU A 81 9.25 3.45 17.68
N TYR A 82 8.24 2.85 17.03
CA TYR A 82 7.66 1.58 17.46
C TYR A 82 7.43 0.63 16.30
N ARG A 83 7.53 -0.68 16.57
CA ARG A 83 7.33 -1.74 15.56
C ARG A 83 5.92 -1.74 14.95
N TRP A 84 4.87 -1.39 15.68
CA TRP A 84 3.52 -1.34 15.12
C TRP A 84 3.35 -0.23 14.06
N GLN A 85 4.16 0.84 14.10
CA GLN A 85 4.08 1.95 13.13
C GLN A 85 4.40 1.48 11.71
N PHE A 86 5.24 0.46 11.53
CA PHE A 86 5.51 -0.10 10.22
C PHE A 86 4.24 -0.69 9.58
N ILE A 87 3.35 -1.29 10.37
CA ILE A 87 2.07 -1.80 9.87
C ILE A 87 1.21 -0.63 9.37
N ALA A 88 1.15 0.46 10.14
CA ALA A 88 0.47 1.69 9.72
C ALA A 88 1.06 2.26 8.43
N VAL A 89 2.40 2.33 8.32
CA VAL A 89 3.10 2.79 7.12
C VAL A 89 2.79 1.92 5.90
N PHE A 90 2.82 0.59 6.03
CA PHE A 90 2.44 -0.31 4.95
C PHE A 90 0.98 -0.14 4.52
N MET A 91 0.06 0.10 5.47
CA MET A 91 -1.33 0.39 5.15
C MET A 91 -1.49 1.71 4.40
N VAL A 92 -0.79 2.77 4.83
CA VAL A 92 -0.76 4.05 4.11
C VAL A 92 -0.30 3.82 2.67
N PHE A 93 0.81 3.11 2.45
CA PHE A 93 1.31 2.78 1.10
C PHE A 93 0.31 1.98 0.26
N ALA A 94 -0.35 0.98 0.84
CA ALA A 94 -1.33 0.17 0.13
C ALA A 94 -2.55 0.99 -0.32
N ILE A 95 -3.07 1.84 0.57
CA ILE A 95 -4.23 2.70 0.30
C ILE A 95 -3.87 3.77 -0.74
N THR A 96 -2.75 4.47 -0.57
CA THR A 96 -2.35 5.57 -1.45
C THR A 96 -1.99 5.07 -2.83
N GLY A 97 -1.28 3.93 -2.93
CA GLY A 97 -0.92 3.31 -4.21
C GLY A 97 -2.16 2.87 -5.01
N SER A 98 -3.10 2.17 -4.38
CA SER A 98 -4.33 1.73 -5.06
C SER A 98 -5.20 2.92 -5.48
N THR A 99 -5.34 3.92 -4.60
CA THR A 99 -6.16 5.11 -4.86
C THR A 99 -5.57 5.98 -5.98
N ALA A 100 -4.26 6.25 -5.96
CA ALA A 100 -3.60 7.02 -7.02
C ALA A 100 -3.73 6.34 -8.39
N GLY A 101 -3.59 5.02 -8.44
CA GLY A 101 -3.81 4.23 -9.66
C GLY A 101 -5.24 4.37 -10.20
N LYS A 102 -6.26 4.32 -9.34
CA LYS A 102 -7.66 4.48 -9.74
C LYS A 102 -8.00 5.91 -10.17
N ILE A 103 -7.47 6.93 -9.49
CA ILE A 103 -7.70 8.35 -9.80
C ILE A 103 -7.01 8.76 -11.10
N SER A 104 -5.92 8.10 -11.48
CA SER A 104 -5.19 8.47 -12.71
C SER A 104 -6.03 8.39 -13.98
N SER A 105 -6.90 7.39 -14.14
CA SER A 105 -7.74 7.25 -15.33
C SER A 105 -8.75 8.41 -15.51
N PRO A 106 -9.58 8.77 -14.52
CA PRO A 106 -10.49 9.91 -14.66
C PRO A 106 -9.75 11.24 -14.82
N VAL A 107 -8.58 11.41 -14.21
CA VAL A 107 -7.77 12.63 -14.40
C VAL A 107 -7.24 12.73 -15.84
N MET A 108 -6.72 11.64 -16.41
CA MET A 108 -6.29 11.61 -17.81
C MET A 108 -7.44 11.97 -18.77
N ASN A 109 -8.63 11.42 -18.52
CA ASN A 109 -9.82 11.72 -19.33
C ASN A 109 -10.29 13.17 -19.16
N ALA A 110 -10.24 13.72 -17.94
CA ALA A 110 -10.65 15.10 -17.66
C ALA A 110 -9.76 16.15 -18.35
N ILE A 111 -8.48 15.83 -18.55
CA ILE A 111 -7.53 16.71 -19.26
C ILE A 111 -7.67 16.54 -20.80
N GLY A 112 -8.55 15.65 -21.27
CA GLY A 112 -8.75 15.37 -22.70
C GLY A 112 -7.67 14.47 -23.30
N LEU A 113 -6.87 13.82 -22.46
CA LEU A 113 -5.76 12.92 -22.84
C LEU A 113 -6.19 11.48 -22.59
N GLY A 114 -7.41 11.14 -23.00
CA GLY A 114 -7.97 9.80 -22.89
C GLY A 114 -7.15 8.78 -23.69
N GLY A 115 -7.21 7.50 -23.29
CA GLY A 115 -6.45 6.43 -23.93
C GLY A 115 -6.71 6.28 -25.45
N ASP A 116 -7.87 6.77 -25.92
CA ASP A 116 -8.27 6.72 -27.33
C ASP A 116 -7.80 7.96 -28.12
N SER A 117 -7.35 9.02 -27.44
CA SER A 117 -7.01 10.30 -28.06
C SER A 117 -5.52 10.42 -28.43
N ILE A 118 -4.67 9.55 -27.88
CA ILE A 118 -3.21 9.62 -28.03
C ILE A 118 -2.63 8.21 -28.14
N SER A 119 -1.53 8.05 -28.88
CA SER A 119 -0.74 6.81 -28.89
C SER A 119 -0.41 6.33 -27.47
N GLY A 120 -0.57 5.03 -27.24
CA GLY A 120 -0.27 4.39 -25.96
C GLY A 120 1.15 4.65 -25.44
N TRP A 121 2.11 4.86 -26.35
CA TRP A 121 3.50 5.23 -26.02
C TRP A 121 3.64 6.58 -25.34
N VAL A 122 2.72 7.52 -25.59
CA VAL A 122 2.69 8.84 -24.95
C VAL A 122 1.77 8.83 -23.74
N TYR A 123 0.66 8.10 -23.82
CA TYR A 123 -0.32 7.97 -22.74
C TYR A 123 0.31 7.46 -21.43
N TRP A 124 1.11 6.39 -21.49
CA TRP A 124 1.68 5.77 -20.28
C TRP A 124 2.69 6.66 -19.54
N PRO A 125 3.71 7.25 -20.19
CA PRO A 125 4.62 8.19 -19.52
C PRO A 125 3.89 9.39 -18.90
N LEU A 126 2.92 9.95 -19.64
CA LEU A 126 2.14 11.09 -19.18
C LEU A 126 1.27 10.74 -17.97
N ARG A 127 0.65 9.55 -17.98
CA ARG A 127 -0.12 9.03 -16.85
C ARG A 127 0.75 8.87 -15.61
N ILE A 128 1.97 8.35 -15.75
CA ILE A 128 2.93 8.23 -14.63
C ILE A 128 3.32 9.61 -14.11
N LEU A 129 3.58 10.56 -15.01
CA LEU A 129 3.91 11.94 -14.66
C LEU A 129 2.80 12.62 -13.86
N ILE A 130 1.53 12.38 -14.20
CA ILE A 130 0.35 12.91 -13.50
C ILE A 130 0.07 12.17 -12.18
N ILE A 131 0.27 10.85 -12.15
CA ILE A 131 0.14 10.05 -10.91
C ILE A 131 1.11 10.57 -9.85
N PHE A 132 2.31 10.97 -10.23
CA PHE A 132 3.35 11.38 -9.29
C PHE A 132 2.93 12.51 -8.31
N PRO A 133 2.45 13.68 -8.76
CA PRO A 133 2.00 14.75 -7.87
C PRO A 133 0.72 14.37 -7.09
N ILE A 134 -0.20 13.63 -7.71
CA ILE A 134 -1.42 13.13 -7.03
C ILE A 134 -1.02 12.21 -5.87
N TYR A 135 -0.05 11.32 -6.12
CA TYR A 135 0.46 10.39 -5.13
C TYR A 135 1.10 11.13 -3.95
N GLN A 136 1.91 12.16 -4.19
CA GLN A 136 2.51 12.99 -3.14
C GLN A 136 1.44 13.56 -2.19
N VAL A 137 0.41 14.21 -2.73
CA VAL A 137 -0.67 14.80 -1.92
C VAL A 137 -1.47 13.74 -1.17
N LEU A 138 -1.85 12.65 -1.84
CA LEU A 138 -2.57 11.54 -1.21
C LEU A 138 -1.74 10.90 -0.09
N LEU A 139 -0.43 10.77 -0.28
CA LEU A 139 0.47 10.16 0.70
C LEU A 139 0.42 10.93 2.03
N LEU A 140 0.50 12.26 1.99
CA LEU A 140 0.42 13.11 3.18
C LEU A 140 -0.96 13.08 3.84
N ILE A 141 -2.05 13.11 3.06
CA ILE A 141 -3.42 13.07 3.59
C ILE A 141 -3.68 11.75 4.32
N VAL A 142 -3.35 10.62 3.69
CA VAL A 142 -3.56 9.30 4.30
C VAL A 142 -2.60 9.10 5.46
N ALA A 143 -1.35 9.55 5.37
CA ALA A 143 -0.41 9.52 6.49
C ALA A 143 -0.92 10.31 7.71
N TRP A 144 -1.57 11.46 7.48
CA TRP A 144 -2.18 12.25 8.55
C TRP A 144 -3.32 11.50 9.25
N ILE A 145 -4.20 10.83 8.50
CA ILE A 145 -5.28 9.99 9.05
C ILE A 145 -4.73 8.86 9.94
N PHE A 146 -3.61 8.25 9.54
CA PHE A 146 -2.97 7.16 10.29
C PHE A 146 -1.98 7.63 11.37
N GLY A 147 -1.83 8.94 11.57
CA GLY A 147 -0.93 9.52 12.57
C GLY A 147 0.56 9.39 12.25
N GLN A 148 0.92 9.17 10.98
CA GLN A 148 2.30 9.00 10.49
C GLN A 148 2.78 10.17 9.61
N TYR A 149 2.13 11.34 9.68
CA TYR A 149 2.44 12.50 8.85
C TYR A 149 3.91 12.92 8.88
N GLN A 150 4.51 13.04 10.08
CA GLN A 150 5.91 13.48 10.24
C GLN A 150 6.89 12.56 9.51
N PHE A 151 6.69 11.25 9.62
CA PHE A 151 7.49 10.25 8.92
C PHE A 151 7.38 10.41 7.39
N PHE A 152 6.15 10.50 6.88
CA PHE A 152 5.91 10.60 5.44
C PHE A 152 6.34 11.93 4.85
N TYR A 153 6.18 13.04 5.58
CA TYR A 153 6.66 14.34 5.16
C TYR A 153 8.18 14.36 5.02
N ALA A 154 8.91 13.80 5.99
CA ALA A 154 10.37 13.65 5.90
C ALA A 154 10.79 12.70 4.77
N PHE A 155 10.06 11.61 4.59
CA PHE A 155 10.28 10.65 3.51
C PHE A 155 10.10 11.29 2.13
N GLU A 156 9.00 12.01 1.92
CA GLU A 156 8.68 12.70 0.67
C GLU A 156 9.68 13.81 0.37
N LYS A 157 10.00 14.67 1.36
CA LYS A 157 11.02 15.73 1.19
C LYS A 157 12.38 15.14 0.77
N LYS A 158 12.78 14.01 1.38
CA LYS A 158 14.02 13.30 1.03
C LYS A 158 13.95 12.71 -0.38
N MET A 159 12.80 12.19 -0.80
CA MET A 159 12.60 11.64 -2.15
C MET A 159 12.64 12.76 -3.21
N LEU A 160 11.85 13.82 -3.03
CA LEU A 160 11.78 14.95 -3.96
C LEU A 160 13.12 15.69 -4.08
N SER A 161 13.85 15.86 -2.98
CA SER A 161 15.20 16.43 -3.01
C SER A 161 16.17 15.62 -3.87
N ARG A 162 16.08 14.28 -3.83
CA ARG A 162 16.93 13.39 -4.67
C ARG A 162 16.52 13.39 -6.15
N MET A 163 15.28 13.75 -6.45
CA MET A 163 14.78 13.90 -7.82
C MET A 163 15.11 15.27 -8.43
N GLY A 164 15.87 16.12 -7.74
CA GLY A 164 16.24 17.47 -8.20
C GLY A 164 15.22 18.56 -7.84
N LEU A 165 14.13 18.21 -7.14
CA LEU A 165 13.10 19.15 -6.69
C LEU A 165 13.37 19.72 -5.29
N GLY A 166 14.62 19.66 -4.82
CA GLY A 166 15.03 20.14 -3.50
C GLY A 166 14.83 21.65 -3.28
N PHE A 167 14.76 22.42 -4.37
CA PHE A 167 14.50 23.87 -4.32
C PHE A 167 13.12 24.21 -3.74
N LEU A 168 12.13 23.32 -3.84
CA LEU A 168 10.78 23.54 -3.30
C LEU A 168 10.74 23.63 -1.76
N PHE A 169 11.78 23.11 -1.09
CA PHE A 169 11.84 23.03 0.37
C PHE A 169 12.96 23.87 0.99
N THR A 170 13.69 24.62 0.15
CA THR A 170 14.72 25.54 0.57
C THR A 170 14.06 26.92 0.75
N ARG A 171 13.61 27.20 1.97
CA ARG A 171 13.31 28.53 2.48
C ARG A 171 13.97 28.68 3.83
#